data_AF-A0A849SNQ9-F1
#
_entry.id   AF-A0A849SNQ9-F1
#
_cell.length_a   1.000
_cell.length_b   1.000
_cell.length_c   1.000
_cell.angle_alpha   90.00
_cell.angle_beta   90.00
_cell.angle_gamma   90.00
#
_symmetry.space_group_name_H-M   'P 1'
#
loop_
_entity.id
_entity.type
_entity.pdbx_description
1 polymer ?
#
loop_
_entity_poly.entity_id
_entity_poly.type
_entity_poly.pdbx_seq_one_letter_code
_entity_poly.pdbx_strand_id
1 'polypeptide(L)'
;MVRIGIVAGESSGDLLGSHLMQALKAKRPDIEFVGIAGPKMMREGAKSLFPIERLSVRGYFEVIKHLYGLLKLRRQLLQHLLNN
;
A
#
# COMPACT_ATOMS: atom_id res chain seq x y z
N MET A 1 -11.28 16.38 -4.99
CA MET A 1 -11.02 15.14 -4.23
C MET A 1 -9.52 14.98 -4.08
N VAL A 2 -9.02 14.77 -2.87
CA VAL A 2 -7.60 14.49 -2.64
C VAL A 2 -7.39 12.99 -2.66
N ARG A 3 -6.43 12.52 -3.44
CA ARG A 3 -6.05 11.10 -3.51
C ARG A 3 -4.68 10.91 -2.88
N ILE A 4 -4.58 9.96 -1.96
CA ILE A 4 -3.35 9.63 -1.23
C ILE A 4 -2.87 8.24 -1.64
N GLY A 5 -1.65 8.18 -2.14
CA GLY A 5 -0.91 6.92 -2.33
C GLY A 5 -0.43 6.37 -0.99
N ILE A 6 -0.76 5.12 -0.66
CA ILE A 6 -0.36 4.48 0.61
C ILE A 6 0.11 3.04 0.40
N VAL A 7 1.20 2.65 1.06
CA VAL A 7 1.87 1.35 0.87
C VAL A 7 2.24 0.75 2.22
N ALA A 8 1.70 -0.42 2.52
CA ALA A 8 2.10 -1.27 3.64
C ALA A 8 2.92 -2.46 3.13
N GLY A 9 4.08 -2.70 3.74
CA GLY A 9 4.96 -3.83 3.39
C GLY A 9 4.72 -5.11 4.21
N GLU A 10 4.06 -4.98 5.36
CA GLU A 10 3.84 -6.04 6.33
C GLU A 10 2.61 -5.75 7.21
N SER A 11 2.18 -6.72 8.03
CA SER A 11 0.97 -6.61 8.86
C SER A 11 1.02 -5.49 9.91
N SER A 12 2.20 -5.14 10.42
CA SER A 12 2.38 -3.99 11.32
C SER A 12 2.09 -2.67 10.59
N GLY A 13 2.59 -2.53 9.36
CA GLY A 13 2.33 -1.40 8.48
C GLY A 13 0.85 -1.26 8.11
N ASP A 14 0.14 -2.37 7.90
CA ASP A 14 -1.31 -2.37 7.66
C ASP A 14 -2.10 -1.82 8.86
N LEU A 15 -1.73 -2.22 10.09
CA LEU A 15 -2.35 -1.68 11.30
C LEU A 15 -2.10 -0.17 11.45
N LEU A 16 -0.85 0.26 11.34
CA LEU A 16 -0.51 1.69 11.45
C LEU A 16 -1.19 2.52 10.35
N GLY A 17 -1.20 2.00 9.12
CA GLY A 17 -1.87 2.62 7.98
C GLY A 17 -3.36 2.80 8.20
N SER A 18 -4.06 1.79 8.77
CA SER A 18 -5.49 1.91 9.07
C SER A 18 -5.81 3.03 10.06
N HIS A 19 -5.01 3.17 11.13
CA HIS A 19 -5.22 4.25 12.11
C HIS A 19 -4.96 5.63 11.50
N LEU A 20 -3.93 5.75 10.65
CA LEU A 20 -3.66 6.98 9.91
C LEU A 20 -4.83 7.35 8.99
N MET A 21 -5.34 6.39 8.22
CA MET A 21 -6.47 6.60 7.32
C MET A 21 -7.72 7.06 8.07
N GLN A 22 -8.02 6.40 9.20
CA GLN A 22 -9.16 6.75 10.05
C GLN A 22 -9.06 8.20 10.55
N ALA A 23 -7.89 8.58 11.09
CA ALA A 23 -7.66 9.93 11.59
C ALA A 23 -7.74 11.00 10.49
N LEU A 24 -7.27 10.70 9.28
CA LEU A 24 -7.36 11.61 8.13
C LEU A 24 -8.80 11.75 7.64
N LYS A 25 -9.55 10.64 7.52
CA LYS A 25 -10.96 10.65 7.11
C LYS A 25 -11.86 11.39 8.09
N ALA A 26 -11.57 11.32 9.39
CA ALA A 26 -12.29 12.08 10.41
C ALA A 26 -12.22 13.60 10.17
N LYS A 27 -11.12 14.09 9.58
CA LYS A 27 -10.95 15.51 9.24
C LYS A 27 -11.39 15.85 7.81
N ARG A 28 -11.22 14.89 6.90
CA ARG A 28 -11.40 15.04 5.45
C ARG A 28 -12.03 13.76 4.88
N PRO A 29 -13.38 13.63 4.93
CA PRO A 29 -14.07 12.44 4.44
C PRO A 29 -13.94 12.22 2.92
N ASP A 30 -13.53 13.26 2.18
CA ASP A 30 -13.34 13.25 0.73
C ASP A 30 -12.03 12.58 0.26
N ILE A 31 -11.18 12.13 1.18
CA ILE A 31 -9.90 11.50 0.83
C ILE A 31 -10.12 10.07 0.30
N GLU A 32 -9.57 9.81 -0.88
CA GLU A 32 -9.39 8.46 -1.40
C GLU A 32 -7.99 7.93 -1.13
N PHE A 33 -7.89 6.67 -0.73
CA PHE A 33 -6.62 5.97 -0.55
C PHE A 33 -6.44 4.90 -1.63
N VAL A 34 -5.25 4.85 -2.22
CA VAL A 34 -4.89 3.84 -3.23
C VAL A 34 -3.44 3.40 -3.03
N GLY A 35 -3.12 2.13 -3.29
CA GLY A 35 -1.74 1.64 -3.28
C GLY A 35 -1.63 0.19 -2.87
N ILE A 36 -0.81 -0.15 -1.88
CA ILE A 36 -0.68 -1.52 -1.37
C ILE A 36 -1.19 -1.52 0.06
N ALA A 37 -2.36 -2.11 0.27
CA ALA A 37 -3.06 -2.12 1.53
C ALA A 37 -3.25 -3.57 2.00
N GLY A 38 -3.10 -3.80 3.30
CA GLY A 38 -3.50 -5.06 3.90
C GLY A 38 -4.98 -5.04 4.33
N PRO A 39 -5.45 -6.10 5.00
CA PRO A 39 -6.86 -6.25 5.36
C PRO A 39 -7.44 -5.15 6.25
N LYS A 40 -6.64 -4.47 7.09
CA LYS A 40 -7.10 -3.38 7.96
C LYS A 40 -7.28 -2.10 7.16
N MET A 41 -6.29 -1.72 6.36
CA MET A 41 -6.39 -0.55 5.49
C MET A 41 -7.50 -0.70 4.44
N MET A 42 -7.69 -1.91 3.89
CA MET A 42 -8.80 -2.16 2.96
C MET A 42 -10.17 -1.98 3.60
N ARG A 43 -10.33 -2.35 4.88
CA ARG A 43 -11.57 -2.09 5.65
C ARG A 43 -11.83 -0.61 5.87
N GLU A 44 -10.78 0.18 6.02
CA GLU A 44 -10.86 1.64 6.04
C GLU A 44 -11.09 2.25 4.65
N GLY A 45 -11.29 1.44 3.60
CA GLY A 45 -11.65 1.87 2.26
C GLY A 45 -10.46 2.19 1.34
N ALA A 46 -9.26 1.68 1.63
CA ALA A 46 -8.14 1.75 0.68
C ALA A 46 -8.38 0.81 -0.50
N LYS A 47 -8.17 1.32 -1.73
CA LYS A 47 -8.13 0.51 -2.93
C LYS A 47 -6.73 -0.08 -3.08
N SER A 48 -6.60 -1.39 -2.81
CA SER A 48 -5.33 -2.10 -2.98
C SER A 48 -5.13 -2.53 -4.44
N LEU A 49 -3.99 -2.17 -5.01
CA LEU A 49 -3.58 -2.52 -6.37
C LEU A 49 -2.88 -3.90 -6.41
N PHE A 50 -2.33 -4.35 -5.28
CA PHE A 50 -1.61 -5.62 -5.17
C PHE A 50 -1.81 -6.25 -3.78
N PRO A 51 -1.82 -7.60 -3.65
CA PRO A 51 -1.88 -8.27 -2.36
C PRO A 51 -0.62 -7.99 -1.52
N ILE A 52 -0.77 -7.70 -0.22
CA ILE A 52 0.34 -7.41 0.70
C ILE A 52 1.27 -8.62 0.88
N GLU A 53 0.75 -9.83 0.67
CA GLU A 53 1.48 -11.10 0.73
C GLU A 53 2.61 -11.17 -0.29
N ARG A 54 2.51 -10.42 -1.41
CA ARG A 54 3.59 -10.34 -2.40
C ARG A 54 4.83 -9.57 -1.90
N LEU A 55 4.72 -8.84 -0.80
CA LEU A 55 5.82 -8.10 -0.18
C LEU A 55 6.48 -8.84 0.99
N SER A 56 5.81 -9.84 1.57
CA SER A 56 6.29 -10.59 2.74
C SER A 56 7.22 -11.74 2.34
N VAL A 57 8.52 -11.44 2.15
CA VAL A 57 9.55 -12.42 1.75
C VAL A 57 10.32 -12.92 2.97
N ARG A 58 10.43 -14.25 3.14
CA ARG A 58 11.22 -14.88 4.21
C ARG A 58 12.48 -15.53 3.63
N GLY A 59 13.65 -14.90 3.80
CA GLY A 59 14.96 -15.54 3.55
C GLY A 59 15.91 -14.77 2.63
N TYR A 60 17.21 -14.79 2.94
CA TYR A 60 18.26 -13.97 2.31
C TYR A 60 18.47 -14.22 0.79
N PHE A 61 18.25 -15.44 0.29
CA PHE A 61 18.36 -15.77 -1.15
C PHE A 61 17.09 -15.43 -1.96
N GLU A 62 15.91 -15.49 -1.34
CA GLU A 62 14.66 -15.07 -1.97
C GLU A 62 14.58 -13.54 -2.15
N VAL A 63 15.24 -12.78 -1.26
CA VAL A 63 15.32 -11.31 -1.32
C VAL A 63 15.85 -10.83 -2.66
N ILE A 64 16.84 -11.48 -3.30
CA ILE A 64 17.38 -10.99 -4.59
C ILE A 64 16.37 -11.19 -5.74
N LYS A 65 15.71 -12.35 -5.81
CA LYS A 65 14.65 -12.60 -6.81
C LYS A 65 13.44 -11.71 -6.58
N HIS A 66 13.05 -11.49 -5.33
CA HIS A 66 11.97 -10.57 -5.00
C HIS A 66 12.36 -9.11 -5.18
N LEU A 67 13.62 -8.71 -4.99
CA LEU A 67 14.07 -7.33 -5.18
C LEU A 67 13.81 -6.87 -6.62
N TYR A 68 14.09 -7.70 -7.62
CA TYR A 68 13.73 -7.41 -9.01
C TYR A 68 12.21 -7.24 -9.19
N GLY A 69 11.41 -8.11 -8.57
CA GLY A 69 9.94 -8.00 -8.57
C GLY A 69 9.42 -6.73 -7.88
N LEU A 70 9.99 -6.39 -6.72
CA LEU A 70 9.68 -5.20 -5.92
C LEU A 70 10.02 -3.92 -6.69
N LEU A 71 11.17 -3.89 -7.38
CA LEU A 71 11.56 -2.77 -8.22
C LEU A 71 10.58 -2.58 -9.40
N LYS A 72 10.13 -3.67 -10.02
CA LYS A 72 9.12 -3.62 -11.09
C LYS A 72 7.77 -3.11 -10.55
N LEU A 73 7.35 -3.61 -9.40
CA LEU A 73 6.10 -3.24 -8.74
C LEU A 73 6.13 -1.77 -8.29
N ARG A 74 7.26 -1.28 -7.75
CA ARG A 74 7.49 0.14 -7.47
C ARG A 74 7.33 1.00 -8.73
N ARG A 75 7.90 0.55 -9.85
CA ARG A 75 7.82 1.27 -11.13
C ARG A 75 6.37 1.37 -11.64
N GLN A 76 5.61 0.28 -11.56
CA GLN A 76 4.19 0.25 -11.94
C GLN A 76 3.34 1.12 -11.02
N LEU A 77 3.58 1.05 -9.70
CA LEU A 77 2.88 1.88 -8.72
C LEU A 77 3.11 3.37 -8.98
N LEU A 78 4.36 3.78 -9.20
CA LEU A 78 4.70 5.17 -9.52
C LEU A 78 4.07 5.64 -10.83
N GLN A 79 4.09 4.83 -11.88
CA GLN A 79 3.40 5.19 -13.13
C GLN A 79 1.90 5.37 -12.92
N HIS A 80 1.24 4.53 -12.12
CA HIS A 80 -0.18 4.65 -11.87
C HIS A 80 -0.53 5.92 -11.06
N LEU A 81 0.32 6.27 -10.09
CA LEU A 81 0.10 7.42 -9.20
C LEU A 81 0.47 8.77 -9.82
N LEU A 82 1.37 8.80 -10.81
CA LEU A 82 1.85 10.05 -11.43
C LEU A 82 1.17 10.37 -12.77
N ASN A 83 0.58 9.38 -13.44
CA ASN A 83 -0.06 9.56 -14.75
C ASN A 83 -1.60 9.65 -14.67
N ASN A 84 -2.19 9.64 -13.47
CA ASN A 84 -3.62 9.86 -13.18
C ASN A 84 -3.77 10.78 -11.96
#